data_AF-A0A4Q2FT52-F1
#
_entry.id   AF-A0A4Q2FT52-F1
#
_cell.length_a   1.000
_cell.length_b   1.000
_cell.length_c   1.000
_cell.angle_alpha   90.00
_cell.angle_beta   90.00
_cell.angle_gamma   90.00
#
_symmetry.space_group_name_H-M   'P 1'
#
loop_
_entity.id
_entity.type
_entity.pdbx_description
1 polymer ?
#
loop_
_entity_poly.entity_id
_entity_poly.type
_entity_poly.pdbx_seq_one_letter_code
_entity_poly.pdbx_strand_id
1 'polypeptide(L)' 'MTQDYISYIRSKVRHDKVILNFAGGILADEEGRVLLQLRGDKKT' A
#
# COMPACT_ATOMS: atom_id res chain seq x y z
N MET A 1 8.49 7.24 -20.65
CA MET A 1 7.79 6.58 -19.54
C MET A 1 7.42 7.66 -18.53
N THR A 2 6.14 7.83 -18.23
CA THR A 2 5.67 8.80 -17.23
C THR A 2 6.24 8.40 -15.88
N GLN A 3 7.01 9.27 -15.24
CA GLN A 3 7.68 8.93 -13.99
C GLN A 3 6.65 8.80 -12.86
N ASP A 4 6.57 7.61 -12.26
CA ASP A 4 5.70 7.36 -11.11
C ASP A 4 6.22 8.12 -9.87
N TYR A 5 5.30 8.68 -9.08
CA TYR A 5 5.63 9.49 -7.90
C TYR A 5 6.49 8.73 -6.89
N ILE A 6 6.27 7.42 -6.72
CA ILE A 6 7.03 6.57 -5.80
C ILE A 6 8.48 6.43 -6.29
N SER A 7 8.70 6.13 -7.57
CA SER A 7 10.05 6.10 -8.15
C SER A 7 10.77 7.45 -8.05
N TYR A 8 10.05 8.55 -8.30
CA TYR A 8 10.61 9.91 -8.15
C TYR A 8 11.07 10.17 -6.72
N ILE A 9 10.19 10.01 -5.72
CA ILE A 9 10.54 10.35 -4.34
C ILE A 9 11.63 9.42 -3.78
N ARG A 10 11.63 8.13 -4.15
CA ARG A 10 12.67 7.17 -3.76
C ARG A 10 14.04 7.50 -4.33
N SER A 11 14.10 8.10 -5.53
CA SER A 11 15.36 8.62 -6.08
C SER A 11 15.98 9.76 -5.25
N LYS A 12 15.17 10.50 -4.48
CA LYS A 12 15.62 11.65 -3.68
C LYS A 12 16.05 11.27 -2.27
N VAL A 13 15.32 10.36 -1.64
CA VAL A 13 15.48 10.03 -0.20
C VAL A 13 16.09 8.65 0.05
N ARG A 14 16.29 7.85 -1.01
CA ARG A 14 16.75 6.45 -0.93
C ARG A 14 15.95 5.65 0.10
N HIS A 15 16.60 5.25 1.19
CA HIS A 15 16.04 4.41 2.25
C HIS A 15 15.47 5.20 3.43
N ASP A 16 15.56 6.53 3.41
CA ASP A 16 14.99 7.34 4.47
C ASP A 16 13.46 7.24 4.49
N LYS A 17 12.90 7.43 5.69
CA LYS A 17 11.46 7.41 5.91
C LYS A 17 10.80 8.53 5.11
N VAL A 18 9.67 8.22 4.48
CA VAL A 18 8.85 9.19 3.74
C VAL A 18 7.47 9.19 4.34
N ILE A 19 6.95 10.38 4.64
CA ILE A 19 5.55 10.56 5.03
C ILE A 19 4.74 10.57 3.74
N LEU A 20 3.94 9.52 3.52
CA LEU A 20 3.06 9.39 2.35
C LEU A 20 1.63 9.72 2.78
N ASN A 21 0.93 10.50 1.96
CA ASN A 21 -0.51 10.67 2.12
C ASN A 21 -1.20 9.39 1.62
N PHE A 22 -2.04 8.79 2.46
CA PHE A 22 -2.75 7.57 2.15
C PHE A 22 -4.14 7.59 2.81
N ALA A 23 -5.11 6.94 2.16
CA ALA A 23 -6.44 6.73 2.71
C ALA A 23 -6.69 5.22 2.88
N GLY A 24 -7.14 4.82 4.07
CA GLY A 24 -7.55 3.44 4.37
C GLY A 24 -9.06 3.35 4.53
N GLY A 25 -9.62 2.16 4.28
CA GLY A 25 -11.03 1.86 4.48
C GLY A 25 -11.23 0.44 5.00
N ILE A 26 -12.31 0.21 5.73
CA ILE A 26 -12.77 -1.12 6.12
C ILE A 26 -13.89 -1.50 5.16
N LEU A 27 -13.70 -2.56 4.39
CA LEU A 27 -14.74 -3.11 3.54
C LEU A 27 -15.34 -4.32 4.26
N ALA A 28 -16.65 -4.25 4.49
CA ALA A 28 -17.43 -5.34 5.05
C ALA A 28 -18.55 -5.76 4.09
N ASP A 29 -18.94 -7.03 4.14
CA ASP A 29 -20.10 -7.53 3.42
C ASP A 29 -21.41 -7.37 4.23
N GLU A 30 -22.52 -7.85 3.67
CA GLU A 30 -23.85 -7.78 4.28
C GLU A 30 -23.96 -8.57 5.60
N GLU A 31 -23.08 -9.56 5.80
CA GLU A 31 -22.99 -10.36 7.03
C GLU A 31 -22.02 -9.75 8.05
N GLY A 32 -21.39 -8.60 7.75
CA GLY A 32 -20.46 -7.90 8.62
C GLY A 32 -19.04 -8.50 8.64
N ARG A 33 -18.69 -9.39 7.70
CA ARG A 33 -17.33 -9.95 7.59
C ARG A 33 -16.41 -8.93 6.92
N VAL A 34 -15.18 -8.80 7.43
CA VAL A 34 -14.19 -7.82 6.92
C VAL A 34 -13.31 -8.45 5.85
N LEU A 35 -13.11 -7.74 4.73
CA LEU A 35 -12.17 -8.14 3.69
C LEU A 35 -10.73 -8.02 4.19
N LEU A 36 -9.99 -9.13 4.16
CA LEU A 36 -8.57 -9.19 4.51
C LEU A 36 -7.74 -9.56 3.27
N GLN A 37 -6.53 -9.00 3.17
CA GLN A 37 -5.60 -9.33 2.11
C GLN A 37 -4.75 -10.56 2.49
N LEU A 38 -4.67 -11.54 1.58
CA LEU A 38 -3.71 -12.63 1.71
C LEU A 38 -2.28 -12.07 1.57
N ARG A 39 -1.43 -12.31 2.55
CA ARG A 39 -0.04 -11.84 2.49
C ARG A 39 0.73 -12.58 1.40
N GLY A 40 1.47 -11.83 0.58
CA GLY A 40 2.25 -12.39 -0.54
C GLY A 40 3.48 -13.22 -0.13
N ASP A 41 3.92 -13.07 1.12
CA ASP A 41 4.97 -13.91 1.72
C ASP A 41 4.43 -15.22 2.31
N LYS A 42 3.11 -15.40 2.33
CA LYS A 42 2.47 -16.67 2.65
C LYS A 42 2.46 -17.55 1.40
N LYS A 43 3.64 -18.00 0.97
CA LYS A 43 3.78 -19.07 -0.01
C LYS A 43 3.48 -20.39 0.70
N THR A 44 2.36 -21.02 0.34
CA THR A 44 2.23 -22.48 0.38
C THR A 44 3.35 -23.14 -0.41
#